data_AF-A0A1Q6JUA1-F1
#
_entry.id   AF-A0A1Q6JUA1-F1
#
_cell.length_a   1.000
_cell.length_b   1.000
_cell.length_c   1.000
_cell.angle_alpha   90.00
_cell.angle_beta   90.00
_cell.angle_gamma   90.00
#
_symmetry.space_group_name_H-M   'P 1'
#
loop_
_entity.id
_entity.type
_entity.pdbx_description
1 polymer ?
#
loop_
_entity_poly.entity_id
_entity_poly.type
_entity_poly.pdbx_seq_one_letter_code
_entity_poly.pdbx_strand_id
1 'polypeptide(L)'
;MNKKRKNRIRKFGINKTNKIMRQRHREKYHHIKGVKTGKNAKKRYIPNKVVKLLDLKKFYHKIERNKNTVIIEIPLRFSLITNPEESLKTLKKIFTAIHDEKVQELFLDYSKCEELGLCASSVTDIIILNGYKYRRILNKPLNTRGNVPKSNEAKEIFIISGLVKHLGISKIENINTVRLDIIQNQEQSKMTDEIIQYYDKCLNTQNYQLTAQGKSKFAHMIGEVLDNVSQHAGELATWYASGHFNIDKDRKDGKCRLVLFDFGNSIYEGLNREDTTEYTKKLLKNKTKEHYNIFNKKWNEEPLWMLYVLQYNVSRKRVDVNDDRGKGTIKLINNFMHIGKNMEGNNPIMAIVSGNGYILFDSTYTLKEEIVNGKKIPIIAFNEENDLSKKPDSKYVKRIDENFPGTMISMEFYLDKEYIEKQMEVRI
;
A
#
# COMPACT_ATOMS: atom_id res chain seq x y z
N MET A 1 2.92 33.76 -32.06
CA MET A 1 2.69 32.37 -32.55
C MET A 1 1.25 31.93 -32.21
N ASN A 2 0.42 31.67 -33.23
CA ASN A 2 -1.04 31.69 -33.16
C ASN A 2 -1.66 30.53 -32.33
N LYS A 3 -2.61 30.82 -31.42
CA LYS A 3 -3.20 29.88 -30.42
C LYS A 3 -3.82 28.62 -31.07
N LYS A 4 -4.37 28.76 -32.29
CA LYS A 4 -4.89 27.65 -33.11
C LYS A 4 -3.80 26.69 -33.60
N ARG A 5 -2.59 27.17 -33.88
CA ARG A 5 -1.44 26.34 -34.34
C ARG A 5 -0.88 25.50 -33.19
N LYS A 6 -0.78 26.06 -31.97
CA LYS A 6 -0.43 25.29 -30.75
C LYS A 6 -1.44 24.17 -30.47
N ASN A 7 -2.74 24.43 -30.60
CA ASN A 7 -3.77 23.40 -30.41
C ASN A 7 -3.74 22.29 -31.48
N ARG A 8 -3.47 22.62 -32.75
CA ARG A 8 -3.30 21.61 -33.81
C ARG A 8 -2.08 20.72 -33.57
N ILE A 9 -0.95 21.30 -33.18
CA ILE A 9 0.28 20.56 -32.86
C ILE A 9 0.05 19.64 -31.66
N ARG A 10 -0.63 20.13 -30.60
CA ARG A 10 -0.99 19.31 -29.43
C ARG A 10 -1.93 18.16 -29.78
N LYS A 11 -2.96 18.40 -30.61
CA LYS A 11 -3.92 17.36 -31.06
C LYS A 11 -3.26 16.32 -31.97
N PHE A 12 -2.34 16.77 -32.83
CA PHE A 12 -1.53 15.88 -33.67
C PHE A 12 -0.57 15.03 -32.84
N GLY A 13 0.07 15.61 -31.81
CA GLY A 13 0.86 14.88 -30.82
C GLY A 13 0.05 13.77 -30.15
N ILE A 14 -1.13 14.10 -29.60
CA ILE A 14 -2.03 13.14 -28.95
C ILE A 14 -2.43 11.99 -29.91
N ASN A 15 -2.78 12.32 -31.17
CA ASN A 15 -3.17 11.31 -32.16
C ASN A 15 -2.01 10.42 -32.61
N LYS A 16 -0.80 10.98 -32.74
CA LYS A 16 0.43 10.22 -33.03
C LYS A 16 0.75 9.27 -31.87
N THR A 17 0.59 9.72 -30.62
CA THR A 17 0.73 8.88 -29.43
C THR A 17 -0.31 7.76 -29.40
N ASN A 18 -1.58 8.04 -29.68
CA ASN A 18 -2.64 7.04 -29.75
C ASN A 18 -2.40 5.98 -30.85
N LYS A 19 -1.84 6.38 -32.00
CA LYS A 19 -1.51 5.45 -33.09
C LYS A 19 -0.32 4.55 -32.71
N ILE A 20 0.72 5.11 -32.09
CA ILE A 20 1.88 4.36 -31.59
C ILE A 20 1.46 3.41 -30.46
N MET A 21 0.55 3.81 -29.57
CA MET A 21 -0.02 2.93 -28.53
C MET A 21 -0.71 1.70 -29.15
N ARG A 22 -1.54 1.91 -30.18
CA ARG A 22 -2.25 0.81 -30.87
C ARG A 22 -1.29 -0.14 -31.58
N GLN A 23 -0.19 0.36 -32.14
CA GLN A 23 0.79 -0.44 -32.87
C GLN A 23 1.70 -1.23 -31.93
N ARG A 24 2.25 -0.60 -30.89
CA ARG A 24 3.09 -1.28 -29.88
C ARG A 24 2.31 -2.31 -29.04
N HIS A 25 1.01 -2.08 -28.83
CA HIS A 25 0.11 -3.05 -28.19
C HIS A 25 -0.16 -4.28 -29.08
N ARG A 26 0.00 -4.18 -30.41
CA ARG A 26 -0.07 -5.35 -31.30
C ARG A 26 1.28 -6.09 -31.34
N GLU A 27 2.39 -5.36 -31.44
CA GLU A 27 3.73 -5.93 -31.61
C GLU A 27 4.25 -6.65 -30.35
N LYS A 28 4.02 -6.11 -29.14
CA LYS A 28 4.56 -6.70 -27.88
C LYS A 28 3.92 -8.05 -27.49
N TYR A 29 2.80 -8.43 -28.13
CA TYR A 29 2.03 -9.62 -27.76
C TYR A 29 1.93 -10.68 -28.87
N HIS A 30 2.50 -10.43 -30.05
CA HIS A 30 2.63 -11.47 -31.08
C HIS A 30 3.61 -12.60 -30.71
N HIS A 31 4.46 -12.41 -29.69
CA HIS A 31 5.35 -13.45 -29.18
C HIS A 31 4.73 -14.38 -28.13
N ILE A 32 3.48 -14.17 -27.72
CA ILE A 32 2.71 -15.19 -26.98
C ILE A 32 2.01 -16.08 -28.02
N LYS A 33 2.78 -16.77 -28.86
CA LYS A 33 2.24 -17.89 -29.65
C LYS A 33 1.95 -19.01 -28.66
N GLY A 34 0.67 -19.24 -28.41
CA GLY A 34 0.21 -20.41 -27.66
C GLY A 34 0.80 -21.67 -28.29
N VAL A 35 1.43 -22.49 -27.45
CA VAL A 35 1.82 -23.85 -27.80
C VAL A 35 0.56 -24.57 -28.26
N LYS A 36 0.51 -24.96 -29.53
CA LYS A 36 -0.55 -25.82 -30.08
C LYS A 36 -0.29 -27.24 -29.60
N THR A 37 -1.11 -27.76 -28.69
CA THR A 37 -1.22 -29.19 -28.46
C THR A 37 -2.69 -29.60 -28.25
N GLY A 38 -3.16 -30.52 -29.10
CA GLY A 38 -4.32 -31.38 -28.87
C GLY A 38 -5.72 -30.78 -29.14
N LYS A 39 -6.49 -31.45 -30.01
CA LYS A 39 -7.86 -31.05 -30.40
C LYS A 39 -8.94 -31.17 -29.30
N ASN A 40 -8.64 -31.62 -28.08
CA ASN A 40 -9.66 -31.91 -27.05
C ASN A 40 -9.32 -31.49 -25.59
N ALA A 41 -8.36 -30.59 -25.36
CA ALA A 41 -8.14 -30.07 -24.01
C ALA A 41 -9.10 -28.92 -23.70
N LYS A 42 -10.16 -29.17 -22.90
CA LYS A 42 -10.95 -28.09 -22.27
C LYS A 42 -9.97 -27.17 -21.54
N LYS A 43 -9.88 -25.90 -21.99
CA LYS A 43 -9.04 -24.86 -21.39
C LYS A 43 -9.26 -24.84 -19.88
N ARG A 44 -8.29 -25.29 -19.09
CA ARG A 44 -8.31 -25.10 -17.64
C ARG A 44 -8.10 -23.61 -17.39
N TYR A 45 -9.21 -22.89 -17.21
CA TYR A 45 -9.25 -21.47 -16.91
C TYR A 45 -8.50 -21.21 -15.60
N ILE A 46 -7.44 -20.40 -15.64
CA ILE A 46 -6.83 -19.86 -14.43
C ILE A 46 -7.46 -18.46 -14.24
N PRO A 47 -8.40 -18.29 -13.30
CA PRO A 47 -8.98 -16.99 -13.02
C PRO A 47 -7.88 -16.00 -12.64
N ASN A 48 -8.02 -14.73 -13.02
CA ASN A 48 -7.18 -13.68 -12.47
C ASN A 48 -7.35 -13.67 -10.94
N LYS A 49 -6.33 -14.11 -10.18
CA LYS A 49 -6.41 -14.31 -8.72
C LYS A 49 -6.89 -13.07 -7.99
N VAL A 50 -6.36 -11.90 -8.37
CA VAL A 50 -6.73 -10.60 -7.78
C VAL A 50 -8.20 -10.30 -8.03
N VAL A 51 -8.67 -10.37 -9.27
CA VAL A 51 -10.06 -10.07 -9.60
C VAL A 51 -11.01 -11.05 -8.88
N LYS A 52 -10.67 -12.34 -8.86
CA LYS A 52 -11.45 -13.35 -8.15
C LYS A 52 -11.51 -13.08 -6.64
N LEU A 53 -10.37 -12.71 -6.03
CA LEU A 53 -10.32 -12.41 -4.60
C LEU A 53 -11.15 -11.16 -4.26
N LEU A 54 -11.00 -10.09 -5.04
CA LEU A 54 -11.76 -8.85 -4.84
C LEU A 54 -13.27 -9.06 -5.00
N ASP A 55 -13.69 -9.91 -5.95
CA ASP A 55 -15.08 -10.34 -6.11
C ASP A 55 -15.58 -11.11 -4.88
N LEU A 56 -14.83 -12.13 -4.42
CA LEU A 56 -15.16 -12.90 -3.21
C LEU A 56 -15.25 -12.04 -1.95
N LYS A 57 -14.37 -11.04 -1.82
CA LYS A 57 -14.36 -10.08 -0.71
C LYS A 57 -15.40 -8.96 -0.88
N LYS A 58 -16.26 -9.04 -1.91
CA LYS A 58 -17.30 -8.06 -2.23
C LYS A 58 -16.76 -6.63 -2.30
N PHE A 59 -15.61 -6.44 -2.95
CA PHE A 59 -14.93 -5.15 -3.05
C PHE A 59 -15.62 -4.18 -4.04
N TYR A 60 -16.93 -4.00 -3.90
CA TYR A 60 -17.80 -3.25 -4.80
C TYR A 60 -18.32 -1.98 -4.15
N HIS A 61 -18.65 -0.99 -4.98
CA HIS A 61 -19.36 0.20 -4.56
C HIS A 61 -20.21 0.72 -5.72
N LYS A 62 -21.29 1.43 -5.40
CA LYS A 62 -22.21 1.96 -6.42
C LYS A 62 -21.48 2.87 -7.41
N ILE A 63 -21.71 2.62 -8.70
CA ILE A 63 -21.22 3.44 -9.81
C ILE A 63 -22.40 3.99 -10.61
N GLU A 64 -22.20 5.15 -11.22
CA GLU A 64 -23.13 5.72 -12.17
C GLU A 64 -22.60 5.47 -13.58
N ARG A 65 -23.43 4.87 -14.42
CA ARG A 65 -23.09 4.50 -15.79
C ARG A 65 -23.91 5.33 -16.76
N ASN A 66 -23.24 6.04 -17.66
CA ASN A 66 -23.86 6.69 -18.81
C ASN A 66 -23.63 5.82 -20.05
N LYS A 67 -24.66 5.11 -20.51
CA LYS A 67 -24.57 4.08 -21.56
C LYS A 67 -23.55 2.98 -21.19
N ASN A 68 -22.39 2.97 -21.83
CA ASN A 68 -21.29 2.04 -21.60
C ASN A 68 -20.06 2.73 -20.98
N THR A 69 -20.22 3.96 -20.51
CA THR A 69 -19.15 4.79 -19.96
C THR A 69 -19.38 5.03 -18.48
N VAL A 70 -18.32 4.95 -17.69
CA VAL A 70 -18.30 5.31 -16.27
C VAL A 70 -17.22 6.36 -16.07
N ILE A 71 -17.56 7.43 -15.36
CA ILE A 71 -16.62 8.46 -14.93
C ILE A 71 -16.47 8.32 -13.41
N ILE A 72 -15.23 8.21 -12.94
CA ILE A 72 -14.91 8.15 -11.52
C ILE A 72 -14.09 9.38 -11.19
N GLU A 73 -14.68 10.28 -10.41
CA GLU A 73 -13.95 11.40 -9.80
C GLU A 73 -13.00 10.85 -8.74
N ILE A 74 -11.72 11.15 -8.89
CA ILE A 74 -10.69 10.85 -7.90
C ILE A 74 -10.70 11.97 -6.86
N PRO A 75 -10.71 11.64 -5.55
CA PRO A 75 -10.85 12.64 -4.50
C PRO A 75 -9.66 13.60 -4.45
N LEU A 76 -9.88 14.75 -3.81
CA LEU A 76 -8.86 15.78 -3.57
C LEU A 76 -7.61 15.18 -2.92
N ARG A 77 -7.81 14.35 -1.89
CA ARG A 77 -6.78 13.53 -1.27
C ARG A 77 -7.06 12.07 -1.55
N PHE A 78 -6.30 11.48 -2.47
CA PHE A 78 -6.40 10.07 -2.81
C PHE A 78 -5.25 9.31 -2.19
N SER A 79 -5.44 8.93 -0.93
CA SER A 79 -4.40 8.36 -0.06
C SER A 79 -5.04 7.51 1.03
N LEU A 80 -4.54 6.29 1.24
CA LEU A 80 -4.95 5.43 2.34
C LEU A 80 -4.34 5.84 3.68
N ILE A 81 -3.41 6.82 3.69
CA ILE A 81 -2.87 7.42 4.90
C ILE A 81 -3.81 8.52 5.38
N THR A 82 -4.04 9.56 4.57
CA THR A 82 -4.73 10.79 5.00
C THR A 82 -6.24 10.78 4.75
N ASN A 83 -6.74 9.94 3.82
CA ASN A 83 -8.15 9.88 3.46
C ASN A 83 -8.61 8.44 3.12
N PRO A 84 -8.49 7.49 4.06
CA PRO A 84 -8.71 6.06 3.79
C PRO A 84 -10.13 5.73 3.32
N GLU A 85 -11.17 6.31 3.92
CA GLU A 85 -12.56 5.97 3.60
C GLU A 85 -12.94 6.33 2.16
N GLU A 86 -12.74 7.59 1.76
CA GLU A 86 -13.09 8.06 0.42
C GLU A 86 -12.20 7.42 -0.65
N SER A 87 -10.92 7.18 -0.32
CA SER A 87 -10.00 6.47 -1.21
C SER A 87 -10.45 5.03 -1.43
N LEU A 88 -10.86 4.29 -0.39
CA LEU A 88 -11.40 2.93 -0.54
C LEU A 88 -12.72 2.91 -1.30
N LYS A 89 -13.64 3.86 -1.06
CA LYS A 89 -14.86 4.01 -1.89
C LYS A 89 -14.50 4.14 -3.37
N THR A 90 -13.53 4.99 -3.67
CA THR A 90 -13.06 5.23 -5.04
C THR A 90 -12.43 3.98 -5.65
N LEU A 91 -11.58 3.27 -4.92
CA LEU A 91 -10.98 2.01 -5.36
C LEU A 91 -12.03 0.92 -5.64
N LYS A 92 -13.05 0.81 -4.78
CA LYS A 92 -14.19 -0.10 -4.98
C LYS A 92 -15.02 0.28 -6.22
N LYS A 93 -15.25 1.58 -6.45
CA LYS A 93 -15.90 2.06 -7.68
C LYS A 93 -15.09 1.68 -8.93
N ILE A 94 -13.77 1.83 -8.89
CA ILE A 94 -12.87 1.44 -9.99
C ILE A 94 -12.99 -0.06 -10.28
N PHE A 95 -12.92 -0.89 -9.24
CA PHE A 95 -13.10 -2.34 -9.40
C PHE A 95 -14.49 -2.69 -9.95
N THR A 96 -15.55 -2.04 -9.44
CA THR A 96 -16.93 -2.25 -9.90
C THR A 96 -17.07 -1.93 -11.39
N ALA A 97 -16.49 -0.82 -11.86
CA ALA A 97 -16.51 -0.45 -13.28
C ALA A 97 -15.71 -1.41 -14.16
N ILE A 98 -14.62 -1.98 -13.65
CA ILE A 98 -13.85 -3.01 -14.34
C ILE A 98 -14.62 -4.33 -14.44
N HIS A 99 -15.36 -4.68 -13.39
CA HIS A 99 -16.07 -5.94 -13.31
C HIS A 99 -17.41 -5.90 -14.07
N ASP A 100 -18.10 -4.76 -14.13
CA ASP A 100 -19.35 -4.61 -14.89
C ASP A 100 -19.08 -4.76 -16.39
N GLU A 101 -19.57 -5.88 -16.94
CA GLU A 101 -19.26 -6.22 -18.32
C GLU A 101 -19.87 -5.28 -19.36
N LYS A 102 -20.86 -4.48 -18.97
CA LYS A 102 -21.51 -3.47 -19.81
C LYS A 102 -20.65 -2.21 -19.95
N VAL A 103 -19.67 -2.01 -19.08
CA VAL A 103 -18.75 -0.87 -19.15
C VAL A 103 -17.67 -1.13 -20.20
N GLN A 104 -17.66 -0.30 -21.24
CA GLN A 104 -16.66 -0.33 -22.31
C GLN A 104 -15.63 0.79 -22.16
N GLU A 105 -15.99 1.89 -21.49
CA GLU A 105 -15.08 3.01 -21.22
C GLU A 105 -15.09 3.41 -19.75
N LEU A 106 -13.91 3.46 -19.13
CA LEU A 106 -13.70 3.97 -17.77
C LEU A 106 -12.87 5.25 -17.86
N PHE A 107 -13.40 6.36 -17.36
CA PHE A 107 -12.65 7.61 -17.25
C PHE A 107 -12.31 7.90 -15.79
N LEU A 108 -11.02 8.00 -15.47
CA LEU A 108 -10.53 8.41 -14.15
C LEU A 108 -10.22 9.90 -14.15
N ASP A 109 -11.01 10.67 -13.42
CA ASP A 109 -10.87 12.12 -13.33
C ASP A 109 -10.07 12.54 -12.10
N TYR A 110 -8.77 12.75 -12.30
CA TYR A 110 -7.82 13.33 -11.35
C TYR A 110 -7.80 14.86 -11.35
N SER A 111 -8.69 15.56 -12.06
CA SER A 111 -8.64 17.02 -12.20
C SER A 111 -8.72 17.77 -10.87
N LYS A 112 -9.31 17.17 -9.84
CA LYS A 112 -9.37 17.71 -8.47
C LYS A 112 -8.31 17.16 -7.54
N CYS A 113 -7.63 16.07 -7.90
CA CYS A 113 -6.68 15.37 -7.04
C CYS A 113 -5.40 16.20 -6.83
N GLU A 114 -5.15 16.60 -5.58
CA GLU A 114 -3.98 17.39 -5.17
C GLU A 114 -2.97 16.56 -4.39
N GLU A 115 -3.43 15.55 -3.65
CA GLU A 115 -2.57 14.57 -2.99
C GLU A 115 -2.83 13.18 -3.56
N LEU A 116 -1.78 12.52 -4.05
CA LEU A 116 -1.81 11.13 -4.48
C LEU A 116 -0.83 10.32 -3.63
N GLY A 117 -1.35 9.52 -2.70
CA GLY A 117 -0.55 8.59 -1.94
C GLY A 117 -0.07 7.43 -2.82
N LEU A 118 1.20 7.02 -2.66
CA LEU A 118 1.75 5.85 -3.37
C LEU A 118 0.87 4.61 -3.14
N CYS A 119 0.31 4.45 -1.93
CA CYS A 119 -0.58 3.35 -1.59
C CYS A 119 -1.84 3.27 -2.46
N ALA A 120 -2.58 4.37 -2.59
CA ALA A 120 -3.79 4.42 -3.42
C ALA A 120 -3.44 4.27 -4.92
N SER A 121 -2.31 4.84 -5.35
CA SER A 121 -1.80 4.68 -6.72
C SER A 121 -1.49 3.21 -7.03
N SER A 122 -0.71 2.53 -6.18
CA SER A 122 -0.33 1.12 -6.39
C SER A 122 -1.54 0.20 -6.42
N VAL A 123 -2.53 0.40 -5.55
CA VAL A 123 -3.78 -0.40 -5.58
C VAL A 123 -4.57 -0.16 -6.86
N THR A 124 -4.66 1.10 -7.32
CA THR A 124 -5.30 1.44 -8.59
C THR A 124 -4.64 0.72 -9.76
N ASP A 125 -3.31 0.71 -9.78
CA ASP A 125 -2.52 0.06 -10.84
C ASP A 125 -2.77 -1.43 -10.87
N ILE A 126 -2.73 -2.10 -9.72
CA ILE A 126 -2.98 -3.54 -9.64
C ILE A 126 -4.41 -3.87 -10.07
N ILE A 127 -5.41 -3.09 -9.65
CA ILE A 127 -6.81 -3.29 -10.05
C ILE A 127 -6.96 -3.13 -11.57
N ILE A 128 -6.43 -2.08 -12.17
CA ILE A 128 -6.57 -1.82 -13.62
C ILE A 128 -5.82 -2.85 -14.45
N LEU A 129 -4.56 -3.15 -14.12
CA LEU A 129 -3.74 -4.08 -14.88
C LEU A 129 -4.32 -5.50 -14.85
N ASN A 130 -4.84 -5.94 -13.70
CA ASN A 130 -5.51 -7.23 -13.59
C ASN A 130 -6.89 -7.21 -14.23
N GLY A 131 -7.61 -6.10 -14.12
CA GLY A 131 -8.87 -5.84 -14.81
C GLY A 131 -8.76 -5.98 -16.32
N TYR A 132 -7.73 -5.41 -16.94
CA TYR A 132 -7.47 -5.57 -18.37
C TYR A 132 -7.24 -7.03 -18.77
N LYS A 133 -6.42 -7.76 -17.99
CA LYS A 133 -6.19 -9.19 -18.23
C LYS A 133 -7.52 -9.96 -18.16
N TYR A 134 -8.33 -9.69 -17.15
CA TYR A 134 -9.65 -10.31 -16.95
C TYR A 134 -10.62 -10.00 -18.10
N ARG A 135 -10.81 -8.72 -18.45
CA ARG A 135 -11.70 -8.25 -19.52
C ARG A 135 -11.32 -8.80 -20.89
N ARG A 136 -10.02 -8.98 -21.14
CA ARG A 136 -9.52 -9.63 -22.36
C ARG A 136 -9.89 -11.12 -22.41
N ILE A 137 -9.81 -11.84 -21.29
CA ILE A 137 -10.20 -13.26 -21.25
C ILE A 137 -11.69 -13.43 -21.54
N LEU A 138 -12.51 -12.48 -21.09
CA LEU A 138 -13.95 -12.44 -21.37
C LEU A 138 -14.32 -11.98 -22.79
N ASN A 139 -13.34 -11.62 -23.63
CA ASN A 139 -13.57 -10.98 -24.94
C ASN A 139 -14.43 -9.72 -24.86
N LYS A 140 -14.35 -8.97 -23.76
CA LYS A 140 -15.08 -7.72 -23.54
C LYS A 140 -14.10 -6.64 -23.11
N PRO A 141 -13.29 -6.09 -24.03
CA PRO A 141 -12.22 -5.16 -23.67
C PRO A 141 -12.78 -3.88 -23.02
N LEU A 142 -12.04 -3.38 -22.03
CA LEU A 142 -12.30 -2.11 -21.37
C LEU A 142 -11.26 -1.08 -21.83
N ASN A 143 -11.72 0.10 -22.24
CA ASN A 143 -10.85 1.22 -22.57
C ASN A 143 -10.80 2.19 -21.37
N THR A 144 -9.63 2.35 -20.74
CA THR A 144 -9.46 3.35 -19.66
C THR A 144 -8.83 4.64 -20.21
N ARG A 145 -9.39 5.77 -19.79
CA ARG A 145 -8.90 7.12 -20.06
C ARG A 145 -8.86 7.91 -18.76
N GLY A 146 -8.24 9.08 -18.80
CA GLY A 146 -8.22 9.98 -17.67
C GLY A 146 -7.38 11.23 -17.93
N ASN A 147 -7.29 12.06 -16.92
CA ASN A 147 -6.35 13.17 -16.84
C ASN A 147 -5.32 12.91 -15.72
N VAL A 148 -4.50 13.91 -15.40
CA VAL A 148 -3.44 13.80 -14.39
C VAL A 148 -3.81 14.62 -13.15
N PRO A 149 -3.24 14.30 -11.97
CA PRO A 149 -3.39 15.12 -10.76
C PRO A 149 -2.98 16.57 -10.96
N LYS A 150 -3.37 17.46 -10.04
CA LYS A 150 -3.06 18.91 -10.09
C LYS A 150 -1.66 19.25 -9.60
N SER A 151 -1.26 18.72 -8.44
CA SER A 151 0.03 19.06 -7.82
C SER A 151 1.20 18.39 -8.56
N ASN A 152 2.38 18.97 -8.46
CA ASN A 152 3.57 18.42 -9.10
C ASN A 152 3.98 17.09 -8.49
N GLU A 153 3.94 16.99 -7.17
CA GLU A 153 4.27 15.76 -6.43
C GLU A 153 3.31 14.61 -6.80
N ALA A 154 2.00 14.86 -6.80
CA ALA A 154 1.02 13.83 -7.19
C ALA A 154 1.18 13.42 -8.67
N LYS A 155 1.46 14.38 -9.58
CA LYS A 155 1.77 14.06 -10.98
C LYS A 155 3.03 13.22 -11.10
N GLU A 156 4.07 13.51 -10.31
CA GLU A 156 5.31 12.77 -10.35
C GLU A 156 5.11 11.32 -9.96
N ILE A 157 4.43 11.06 -8.83
CA ILE A 157 4.03 9.71 -8.41
C ILE A 157 3.24 9.03 -9.54
N PHE A 158 2.22 9.70 -10.09
CA PHE A 158 1.36 9.14 -11.13
C PHE A 158 2.11 8.78 -12.42
N ILE A 159 3.07 9.61 -12.83
CA ILE A 159 3.80 9.48 -14.10
C ILE A 159 4.99 8.53 -13.99
N ILE A 160 5.75 8.63 -12.89
CA ILE A 160 7.02 7.92 -12.72
C ILE A 160 6.82 6.58 -12.01
N SER A 161 5.94 6.52 -11.02
CA SER A 161 5.72 5.31 -10.19
C SER A 161 4.32 4.72 -10.26
N GLY A 162 3.40 5.36 -10.99
CA GLY A 162 1.99 4.98 -11.03
C GLY A 162 1.52 4.49 -12.39
N LEU A 163 0.20 4.57 -12.58
CA LEU A 163 -0.53 4.00 -13.71
C LEU A 163 0.08 4.32 -15.07
N VAL A 164 0.51 5.56 -15.30
CA VAL A 164 1.04 6.00 -16.60
C VAL A 164 2.33 5.25 -16.94
N LYS A 165 3.20 5.02 -15.96
CA LYS A 165 4.42 4.22 -16.12
C LYS A 165 4.08 2.76 -16.37
N HIS A 166 3.22 2.17 -15.54
CA HIS A 166 2.90 0.74 -15.62
C HIS A 166 2.12 0.36 -16.88
N LEU A 167 1.37 1.31 -17.45
CA LEU A 167 0.77 1.16 -18.78
C LEU A 167 1.76 1.38 -19.94
N GLY A 168 3.00 1.81 -19.66
CA GLY A 168 4.02 2.10 -20.66
C GLY A 168 3.72 3.33 -21.51
N ILE A 169 2.88 4.24 -21.02
CA ILE A 169 2.47 5.47 -21.72
C ILE A 169 3.61 6.50 -21.69
N SER A 170 4.28 6.61 -20.54
CA SER A 170 5.40 7.52 -20.33
C SER A 170 6.70 6.76 -20.09
N LYS A 171 7.78 7.31 -20.63
CA LYS A 171 9.16 6.94 -20.28
C LYS A 171 9.89 8.08 -19.58
N ILE A 172 9.15 9.05 -19.04
CA ILE A 172 9.73 10.14 -18.25
C ILE A 172 10.41 9.52 -17.04
N GLU A 173 11.66 9.91 -16.85
CA GLU A 173 12.47 9.61 -15.67
C GLU A 173 12.95 10.96 -15.13
N ASN A 174 13.14 11.02 -13.82
CA ASN A 174 13.63 12.19 -13.12
C ASN A 174 14.87 11.74 -12.33
N ILE A 175 15.98 12.44 -12.53
CA ILE A 175 17.27 12.11 -11.90
C ILE A 175 17.21 12.22 -10.37
N ASN A 176 16.30 13.06 -9.85
CA ASN A 176 16.07 13.24 -8.42
C ASN A 176 15.06 12.24 -7.86
N THR A 177 14.68 11.21 -8.64
CA THR A 177 13.68 10.23 -8.25
C THR A 177 14.29 8.83 -8.26
N VAL A 178 14.10 8.09 -7.17
CA VAL A 178 14.42 6.66 -7.09
C VAL A 178 13.11 5.89 -6.95
N ARG A 179 12.98 4.79 -7.69
CA ARG A 179 11.76 3.97 -7.69
C ARG A 179 12.06 2.51 -7.40
N LEU A 180 11.18 1.89 -6.64
CA LEU A 180 10.96 0.44 -6.63
C LEU A 180 9.68 0.16 -7.43
N ASP A 181 9.84 -0.45 -8.60
CA ASP A 181 8.71 -0.92 -9.42
C ASP A 181 7.81 -1.84 -8.59
N ILE A 182 6.53 -1.96 -8.96
CA ILE A 182 5.65 -2.87 -8.24
C ILE A 182 6.14 -4.31 -8.42
N ILE A 183 6.61 -4.89 -7.32
CA ILE A 183 7.09 -6.27 -7.24
C ILE A 183 5.99 -7.11 -6.60
N GLN A 184 5.79 -8.33 -7.10
CA GLN A 184 4.64 -9.16 -6.75
C GLN A 184 5.07 -10.62 -6.54
N ASN A 185 4.61 -11.24 -5.45
CA ASN A 185 4.70 -12.69 -5.21
C ASN A 185 6.08 -13.32 -5.47
N GLN A 186 7.17 -12.59 -5.22
CA GLN A 186 8.52 -13.13 -5.33
C GLN A 186 8.84 -14.02 -4.13
N GLU A 187 10.03 -14.61 -4.05
CA GLU A 187 10.46 -15.20 -2.77
C GLU A 187 10.73 -14.09 -1.74
N GLN A 188 10.48 -14.37 -0.47
CA GLN A 188 10.58 -13.38 0.61
C GLN A 188 11.98 -12.75 0.69
N SER A 189 13.03 -13.57 0.61
CA SER A 189 14.43 -13.13 0.58
C SER A 189 14.66 -12.14 -0.56
N LYS A 190 14.23 -12.49 -1.77
CA LYS A 190 14.40 -11.67 -2.97
C LYS A 190 13.64 -10.35 -2.88
N MET A 191 12.38 -10.34 -2.43
CA MET A 191 11.65 -9.10 -2.24
C MET A 191 12.30 -8.22 -1.16
N THR A 192 12.77 -8.82 -0.07
CA THR A 192 13.50 -8.11 0.99
C THR A 192 14.75 -7.44 0.44
N ASP A 193 15.53 -8.16 -0.38
CA ASP A 193 16.72 -7.63 -1.03
C ASP A 193 16.40 -6.46 -1.99
N GLU A 194 15.34 -6.57 -2.79
CA GLU A 194 14.92 -5.49 -3.70
C GLU A 194 14.48 -4.23 -2.92
N ILE A 195 13.79 -4.39 -1.78
CA ILE A 195 13.41 -3.28 -0.90
C ILE A 195 14.65 -2.65 -0.24
N ILE A 196 15.61 -3.46 0.23
CA ILE A 196 16.88 -2.96 0.78
C ILE A 196 17.66 -2.19 -0.27
N GLN A 197 17.78 -2.73 -1.49
CA GLN A 197 18.47 -2.05 -2.58
C GLN A 197 17.79 -0.73 -2.96
N TYR A 198 16.47 -0.69 -2.94
CA TYR A 198 15.73 0.56 -3.10
C TYR A 198 16.09 1.57 -2.01
N TYR A 199 16.07 1.15 -0.74
CA TYR A 199 16.41 2.02 0.39
C TYR A 199 17.87 2.52 0.32
N ASP A 200 18.81 1.63 0.00
CA ASP A 200 20.24 1.97 -0.16
C ASP A 200 20.44 2.98 -1.30
N LYS A 201 19.72 2.83 -2.42
CA LYS A 201 19.73 3.82 -3.51
C LYS A 201 19.18 5.17 -3.08
N CYS A 202 18.15 5.20 -2.24
CA CYS A 202 17.62 6.45 -1.69
C CYS A 202 18.65 7.12 -0.77
N LEU A 203 19.29 6.37 0.14
CA LEU A 203 20.36 6.90 1.00
C LEU A 203 21.57 7.42 0.23
N ASN A 204 21.95 6.77 -0.87
CA ASN A 204 23.07 7.19 -1.70
C ASN A 204 22.85 8.61 -2.28
N THR A 205 21.60 9.04 -2.46
CA THR A 205 21.30 10.43 -2.86
C THR A 205 21.67 11.46 -1.81
N GLN A 206 21.82 11.02 -0.55
CA GLN A 206 22.25 11.81 0.60
C GLN A 206 23.69 11.48 1.02
N ASN A 207 24.45 10.77 0.17
CA ASN A 207 25.81 10.29 0.43
C ASN A 207 25.94 9.32 1.62
N TYR A 208 24.88 8.55 1.92
CA TYR A 208 24.91 7.47 2.91
C TYR A 208 24.68 6.11 2.28
N GLN A 209 25.13 5.08 3.00
CA GLN A 209 24.84 3.70 2.68
C GLN A 209 24.52 2.92 3.96
N LEU A 210 23.66 1.91 3.89
CA LEU A 210 23.49 0.98 4.99
C LEU A 210 24.76 0.15 5.21
N THR A 211 25.21 0.09 6.46
CA THR A 211 26.24 -0.87 6.89
C THR A 211 25.74 -2.31 6.76
N ALA A 212 26.64 -3.30 6.76
CA ALA A 212 26.23 -4.71 6.72
C ALA A 212 25.27 -5.09 7.87
N GLN A 213 25.54 -4.57 9.08
CA GLN A 213 24.66 -4.74 10.23
C GLN A 213 23.31 -4.03 10.03
N GLY A 214 23.31 -2.81 9.44
CA GLY A 214 22.11 -2.08 9.10
C GLY A 214 21.24 -2.83 8.10
N LYS A 215 21.85 -3.37 7.03
CA LYS A 215 21.17 -4.22 6.04
C LYS A 215 20.53 -5.45 6.69
N SER A 216 21.26 -6.15 7.55
CA SER A 216 20.73 -7.33 8.26
C SER A 216 19.55 -6.98 9.18
N LYS A 217 19.64 -5.89 9.96
CA LYS A 217 18.52 -5.43 10.81
C LYS A 217 17.31 -5.03 9.99
N PHE A 218 17.51 -4.31 8.89
CA PHE A 218 16.42 -3.91 8.00
C PHE A 218 15.79 -5.11 7.29
N ALA A 219 16.60 -6.07 6.85
CA ALA A 219 16.14 -7.32 6.27
C ALA A 219 15.24 -8.10 7.22
N HIS A 220 15.65 -8.24 8.48
CA HIS A 220 14.85 -8.93 9.50
C HIS A 220 13.50 -8.24 9.73
N MET A 221 13.49 -6.90 9.83
CA MET A 221 12.25 -6.13 10.03
C MET A 221 11.29 -6.24 8.84
N ILE A 222 11.78 -6.04 7.62
CA ILE A 222 10.98 -6.15 6.40
C ILE A 222 10.53 -7.59 6.18
N GLY A 223 11.41 -8.57 6.41
CA GLY A 223 11.10 -9.99 6.36
C GLY A 223 9.93 -10.34 7.26
N GLU A 224 9.96 -9.95 8.54
CA GLU A 224 8.85 -10.19 9.47
C GLU A 224 7.53 -9.54 9.02
N VAL A 225 7.58 -8.32 8.46
CA VAL A 225 6.38 -7.67 7.91
C VAL A 225 5.85 -8.42 6.69
N LEU A 226 6.72 -8.85 5.78
CA LEU A 226 6.35 -9.64 4.60
C LEU A 226 5.84 -11.03 4.99
N ASP A 227 6.35 -11.63 6.06
CA ASP A 227 5.85 -12.88 6.63
C ASP A 227 4.42 -12.71 7.14
N ASN A 228 4.15 -11.63 7.88
CA ASN A 228 2.80 -11.33 8.35
C ASN A 228 1.85 -11.09 7.16
N VAL A 229 2.29 -10.39 6.13
CA VAL A 229 1.49 -10.13 4.92
C VAL A 229 1.25 -11.42 4.10
N SER A 230 2.25 -12.31 4.00
CA SER A 230 2.15 -13.52 3.16
C SER A 230 1.47 -14.70 3.86
N GLN A 231 1.76 -14.96 5.14
CA GLN A 231 1.24 -16.11 5.88
C GLN A 231 -0.26 -15.98 6.23
N HIS A 232 -0.85 -14.80 6.05
CA HIS A 232 -2.24 -14.51 6.43
C HIS A 232 -3.21 -14.41 5.26
N ALA A 233 -2.72 -14.32 4.02
CA ALA A 233 -3.54 -13.90 2.88
C ALA A 233 -4.40 -14.99 2.19
N GLY A 234 -4.28 -16.27 2.57
CA GLY A 234 -5.09 -17.38 2.01
C GLY A 234 -4.64 -17.88 0.62
N GLU A 235 -5.36 -18.83 0.01
CA GLU A 235 -4.93 -19.49 -1.25
C GLU A 235 -4.86 -18.54 -2.48
N LEU A 236 -5.70 -17.51 -2.47
CA LEU A 236 -5.76 -16.47 -3.50
C LEU A 236 -4.89 -15.24 -3.17
N ALA A 237 -4.15 -15.31 -2.06
CA ALA A 237 -3.20 -14.29 -1.64
C ALA A 237 -2.34 -13.79 -2.78
N THR A 238 -2.22 -12.47 -2.87
CA THR A 238 -1.15 -11.86 -3.64
C THR A 238 -0.58 -10.70 -2.86
N TRP A 239 0.74 -10.60 -2.79
CA TRP A 239 1.45 -9.58 -2.02
C TRP A 239 2.38 -8.77 -2.91
N TYR A 240 2.58 -7.52 -2.51
CA TYR A 240 3.18 -6.47 -3.31
C TYR A 240 4.05 -5.55 -2.46
N ALA A 241 5.09 -4.99 -3.09
CA ALA A 241 5.79 -3.83 -2.58
C ALA A 241 6.01 -2.82 -3.70
N SER A 242 6.03 -1.53 -3.35
CA SER A 242 6.39 -0.44 -4.26
C SER A 242 6.99 0.72 -3.50
N GLY A 243 7.89 1.46 -4.15
CA GLY A 243 8.61 2.56 -3.54
C GLY A 243 8.73 3.75 -4.49
N HIS A 244 8.64 4.94 -3.93
CA HIS A 244 8.88 6.19 -4.63
C HIS A 244 9.63 7.15 -3.71
N PHE A 245 10.79 7.58 -4.15
CA PHE A 245 11.60 8.56 -3.47
C PHE A 245 11.82 9.74 -4.42
N ASN A 246 11.66 10.95 -3.91
CA ASN A 246 11.95 12.15 -4.68
C ASN A 246 12.58 13.22 -3.79
N ILE A 247 13.53 13.98 -4.36
CA ILE A 247 14.03 15.23 -3.78
C ILE A 247 13.34 16.37 -4.53
N ASP A 248 12.56 17.17 -3.82
CA ASP A 248 11.93 18.34 -4.42
C ASP A 248 13.00 19.40 -4.77
N LYS A 249 12.78 20.21 -5.80
CA LYS A 249 13.79 21.17 -6.28
C LYS A 249 14.23 22.17 -5.23
N ASP A 250 13.33 22.49 -4.31
CA ASP A 250 13.53 23.48 -3.26
C ASP A 250 13.92 22.83 -1.91
N ARG A 251 14.10 21.50 -1.88
CA ARG A 251 14.43 20.72 -0.67
C ARG A 251 15.79 20.06 -0.79
N LYS A 252 16.52 20.01 0.33
CA LYS A 252 17.76 19.22 0.43
C LYS A 252 17.47 17.78 0.85
N ASP A 253 16.40 17.57 1.61
CA ASP A 253 15.98 16.27 2.08
C ASP A 253 15.14 15.54 1.03
N GLY A 254 15.29 14.22 1.02
CA GLY A 254 14.53 13.37 0.13
C GLY A 254 13.31 12.77 0.84
N LYS A 255 12.14 12.81 0.18
CA LYS A 255 10.93 12.19 0.70
C LYS A 255 10.81 10.77 0.15
N CYS A 256 10.96 9.80 1.03
CA CYS A 256 10.81 8.39 0.71
C CYS A 256 9.40 7.90 1.01
N ARG A 257 8.85 7.12 0.08
CA ARG A 257 7.58 6.42 0.23
C ARG A 257 7.80 4.94 -0.02
N LEU A 258 7.27 4.11 0.86
CA LEU A 258 7.28 2.67 0.74
C LEU A 258 5.90 2.13 1.08
N VAL A 259 5.37 1.28 0.21
CA VAL A 259 4.11 0.60 0.45
C VAL A 259 4.32 -0.90 0.35
N LEU A 260 3.82 -1.62 1.36
CA LEU A 260 3.79 -3.08 1.43
C LEU A 260 2.33 -3.49 1.61
N PHE A 261 1.81 -4.37 0.77
CA PHE A 261 0.41 -4.78 0.90
C PHE A 261 0.11 -6.13 0.29
N ASP A 262 -0.98 -6.75 0.74
CA ASP A 262 -1.59 -7.90 0.11
C ASP A 262 -3.03 -7.64 -0.30
N PHE A 263 -3.48 -8.48 -1.24
CA PHE A 263 -4.88 -8.85 -1.37
C PHE A 263 -5.06 -10.24 -0.79
N GLY A 264 -5.90 -10.34 0.23
CA GLY A 264 -5.91 -11.50 1.12
C GLY A 264 -6.99 -11.43 2.19
N ASN A 265 -6.71 -12.08 3.32
CA ASN A 265 -7.47 -11.88 4.53
C ASN A 265 -6.91 -10.69 5.30
N SER A 266 -7.79 -9.95 5.97
CA SER A 266 -7.36 -8.94 6.94
C SER A 266 -6.65 -9.61 8.12
N ILE A 267 -5.92 -8.82 8.90
CA ILE A 267 -5.34 -9.24 10.18
C ILE A 267 -6.41 -9.88 11.07
N TYR A 268 -7.58 -9.24 11.18
CA TYR A 268 -8.68 -9.74 12.02
C TYR A 268 -9.25 -11.07 11.52
N GLU A 269 -9.47 -11.22 10.21
CA GLU A 269 -9.88 -12.49 9.61
C GLU A 269 -8.80 -13.57 9.82
N GLY A 270 -7.53 -13.20 9.69
CA GLY A 270 -6.38 -14.09 9.90
C GLY A 270 -6.28 -14.62 11.34
N LEU A 271 -6.54 -13.77 12.33
CA LEU A 271 -6.55 -14.13 13.75
C LEU A 271 -7.73 -15.03 14.12
N ASN A 272 -8.87 -14.88 13.44
CA ASN A 272 -10.05 -15.70 13.67
C ASN A 272 -9.99 -17.11 13.06
N ARG A 273 -8.91 -17.47 12.36
CA ARG A 273 -8.77 -18.81 11.75
C ARG A 273 -8.61 -19.92 12.80
N GLU A 274 -8.98 -21.14 12.41
CA GLU A 274 -8.87 -22.33 13.25
C GLU A 274 -7.43 -22.55 13.73
N ASP A 275 -6.46 -22.34 12.85
CA ASP A 275 -5.03 -22.53 13.05
C ASP A 275 -4.34 -21.36 13.81
N THR A 276 -5.10 -20.46 14.44
CA THR A 276 -4.58 -19.55 15.48
C THR A 276 -4.50 -20.27 16.81
N THR A 277 -3.38 -20.10 17.54
CA THR A 277 -3.17 -20.78 18.82
C THR A 277 -4.23 -20.39 19.86
N GLU A 278 -4.60 -21.34 20.73
CA GLU A 278 -5.58 -21.10 21.79
C GLU A 278 -5.10 -20.02 22.76
N TYR A 279 -3.79 -19.94 23.02
CA TYR A 279 -3.17 -18.88 23.80
C TYR A 279 -3.50 -17.48 23.24
N THR A 280 -3.26 -17.28 21.94
CA THR A 280 -3.51 -15.99 21.28
C THR A 280 -5.00 -15.67 21.25
N LYS A 281 -5.86 -16.66 20.95
CA LYS A 281 -7.32 -16.48 20.98
C LYS A 281 -7.81 -16.07 22.36
N LYS A 282 -7.35 -16.73 23.43
CA LYS A 282 -7.72 -16.43 24.80
C LYS A 282 -7.24 -15.04 25.21
N LEU A 283 -6.00 -14.68 24.88
CA LEU A 283 -5.46 -13.34 25.12
C LEU A 283 -6.34 -12.26 24.47
N LEU A 284 -6.60 -12.37 23.17
CA LEU A 284 -7.39 -11.40 22.42
C LEU A 284 -8.84 -11.33 22.93
N LYS A 285 -9.48 -12.47 23.23
CA LYS A 285 -10.84 -12.50 23.81
C LYS A 285 -10.91 -11.84 25.19
N ASN A 286 -9.89 -12.03 26.03
CA ASN A 286 -9.83 -11.36 27.32
C ASN A 286 -9.69 -9.85 27.14
N LYS A 287 -8.86 -9.41 26.19
CA LYS A 287 -8.76 -7.98 25.85
C LYS A 287 -10.04 -7.43 25.24
N THR A 288 -10.75 -8.17 24.39
CA THR A 288 -12.11 -7.78 23.96
C THR A 288 -13.03 -7.56 25.15
N LYS A 289 -12.98 -8.45 26.17
CA LYS A 289 -13.82 -8.34 27.37
C LYS A 289 -13.59 -7.05 28.15
N GLU A 290 -12.33 -6.66 28.30
CA GLU A 290 -11.94 -5.41 28.98
C GLU A 290 -12.52 -4.16 28.28
N HIS A 291 -12.71 -4.21 26.95
CA HIS A 291 -13.17 -3.06 26.16
C HIS A 291 -14.67 -3.05 25.81
N TYR A 292 -15.46 -4.09 26.16
CA TYR A 292 -16.87 -4.18 25.74
C TYR A 292 -17.68 -2.92 26.06
N ASN A 293 -17.48 -2.34 27.24
CA ASN A 293 -18.24 -1.18 27.71
C ASN A 293 -17.89 0.14 26.98
N ILE A 294 -16.79 0.18 26.23
CA ILE A 294 -16.33 1.38 25.50
C ILE A 294 -16.41 1.22 23.98
N PHE A 295 -16.91 0.08 23.50
CA PHE A 295 -17.13 -0.15 22.07
C PHE A 295 -18.23 0.76 21.49
N ASN A 296 -18.06 1.09 20.22
CA ASN A 296 -18.95 1.92 19.41
C ASN A 296 -18.66 1.68 17.92
N LYS A 297 -19.35 2.42 17.03
CA LYS A 297 -19.21 2.26 15.56
C LYS A 297 -17.76 2.43 15.06
N LYS A 298 -16.96 3.28 15.69
CA LYS A 298 -15.56 3.58 15.33
C LYS A 298 -14.53 2.81 16.15
N TRP A 299 -14.94 2.08 17.18
CA TRP A 299 -14.05 1.30 18.03
C TRP A 299 -14.73 0.01 18.45
N ASN A 300 -14.32 -1.10 17.87
CA ASN A 300 -14.85 -2.43 18.15
C ASN A 300 -13.72 -3.47 18.12
N GLU A 301 -14.06 -4.75 18.10
CA GLU A 301 -13.10 -5.84 18.20
C GLU A 301 -12.00 -5.81 17.11
N GLU A 302 -12.34 -5.45 15.87
CA GLU A 302 -11.40 -5.48 14.74
C GLU A 302 -10.21 -4.51 14.87
N PRO A 303 -10.38 -3.18 15.06
CA PRO A 303 -9.26 -2.28 15.31
C PRO A 303 -8.59 -2.53 16.68
N LEU A 304 -9.30 -3.09 17.67
CA LEU A 304 -8.71 -3.52 18.94
C LEU A 304 -7.68 -4.63 18.71
N TRP A 305 -8.07 -5.71 18.04
CA TRP A 305 -7.18 -6.83 17.76
C TRP A 305 -6.00 -6.42 16.90
N MET A 306 -6.24 -5.54 15.93
CA MET A 306 -5.19 -4.93 15.13
C MET A 306 -4.18 -4.17 16.00
N LEU A 307 -4.63 -3.35 16.95
CA LEU A 307 -3.74 -2.64 17.89
C LEU A 307 -2.92 -3.61 18.75
N TYR A 308 -3.54 -4.68 19.25
CA TYR A 308 -2.86 -5.67 20.09
C TYR A 308 -1.83 -6.49 19.33
N VAL A 309 -2.08 -6.87 18.07
CA VAL A 309 -1.10 -7.62 17.25
C VAL A 309 0.14 -6.79 16.90
N LEU A 310 0.03 -5.46 16.92
CA LEU A 310 1.20 -4.60 16.77
C LEU A 310 2.08 -4.57 18.02
N GLN A 311 1.54 -4.92 19.20
CA GLN A 311 2.32 -4.92 20.43
C GLN A 311 3.35 -6.05 20.42
N TYR A 312 4.42 -5.83 21.19
CA TYR A 312 5.50 -6.79 21.32
C TYR A 312 4.98 -8.15 21.83
N ASN A 313 5.48 -9.22 21.23
CA ASN A 313 5.12 -10.61 21.53
C ASN A 313 3.65 -10.98 21.28
N VAL A 314 2.91 -10.30 20.41
CA VAL A 314 1.58 -10.77 20.00
C VAL A 314 1.65 -11.33 18.58
N SER A 315 1.48 -12.64 18.43
CA SER A 315 1.51 -13.33 17.14
C SER A 315 0.55 -14.50 17.13
N ARG A 316 -0.09 -14.73 15.97
CA ARG A 316 -1.01 -15.86 15.74
C ARG A 316 -0.45 -17.24 16.07
N LYS A 317 0.86 -17.42 15.87
CA LYS A 317 1.57 -18.69 16.07
C LYS A 317 2.25 -18.78 17.43
N ARG A 318 1.93 -17.87 18.36
CA ARG A 318 2.54 -17.84 19.68
C ARG A 318 1.98 -18.97 20.54
N VAL A 319 2.83 -19.85 21.02
CA VAL A 319 2.38 -21.03 21.77
C VAL A 319 2.27 -20.72 23.27
N ASP A 320 3.18 -19.91 23.81
CA ASP A 320 3.21 -19.54 25.23
C ASP A 320 3.92 -18.20 25.51
N VAL A 321 4.12 -17.90 26.80
CA VAL A 321 4.75 -16.66 27.28
C VAL A 321 6.26 -16.54 26.96
N ASN A 322 6.95 -17.66 26.76
CA ASN A 322 8.39 -17.73 26.48
C ASN A 322 8.72 -17.64 24.99
N ASP A 323 7.73 -17.85 24.11
CA ASP A 323 7.85 -17.67 22.66
C ASP A 323 8.16 -16.20 22.30
N ASP A 324 9.14 -16.01 21.41
CA ASP A 324 9.75 -14.75 21.04
C ASP A 324 9.20 -14.15 19.72
N ARG A 325 8.16 -14.77 19.13
CA ARG A 325 7.49 -14.28 17.91
C ARG A 325 6.71 -12.99 18.13
N GLY A 326 6.67 -12.15 17.11
CA GLY A 326 5.89 -10.90 17.11
C GLY A 326 6.68 -9.68 17.58
N LYS A 327 7.93 -9.51 17.08
CA LYS A 327 8.82 -8.41 17.49
C LYS A 327 9.19 -7.47 16.34
N GLY A 328 9.03 -7.88 15.09
CA GLY A 328 9.51 -7.16 13.91
C GLY A 328 8.71 -5.92 13.58
N THR A 329 7.37 -6.02 13.61
CA THR A 329 6.50 -4.89 13.27
C THR A 329 6.71 -3.71 14.23
N ILE A 330 6.79 -3.97 15.54
CA ILE A 330 7.03 -2.92 16.54
C ILE A 330 8.45 -2.34 16.44
N LYS A 331 9.46 -3.14 16.08
CA LYS A 331 10.81 -2.66 15.79
C LYS A 331 10.85 -1.78 14.54
N LEU A 332 10.12 -2.15 13.49
CA LEU A 332 9.99 -1.35 12.27
C LEU A 332 9.34 0.00 12.61
N ILE A 333 8.21 -0.01 13.32
CA ILE A 333 7.54 1.21 13.78
C ILE A 333 8.51 2.07 14.60
N ASN A 334 9.22 1.49 15.57
CA ASN A 334 10.16 2.23 16.40
C ASN A 334 11.25 2.90 15.57
N ASN A 335 11.93 2.16 14.70
CA ASN A 335 13.01 2.70 13.88
C ASN A 335 12.51 3.75 12.89
N PHE A 336 11.34 3.53 12.30
CA PHE A 336 10.70 4.47 11.40
C PHE A 336 10.44 5.83 12.06
N MET A 337 9.92 5.82 13.29
CA MET A 337 9.57 7.03 14.03
C MET A 337 10.78 7.85 14.49
N HIS A 338 11.94 7.22 14.68
CA HIS A 338 13.16 7.89 15.14
C HIS A 338 14.02 8.45 14.00
N ILE A 339 14.11 7.72 12.87
CA ILE A 339 15.08 8.00 11.80
C ILE A 339 14.44 8.78 10.65
N GLY A 340 13.11 8.73 10.50
CA GLY A 340 12.42 9.29 9.34
C GLY A 340 12.07 10.79 9.40
N LYS A 341 12.63 11.57 10.32
CA LYS A 341 12.36 13.02 10.45
C LYS A 341 13.35 13.85 9.63
N ASN A 342 13.05 15.13 9.45
CA ASN A 342 13.96 16.11 8.85
C ASN A 342 14.25 17.28 9.81
N MET A 343 15.21 18.13 9.45
CA MET A 343 15.61 19.31 10.25
C MET A 343 14.50 20.37 10.38
N GLU A 344 13.57 20.42 9.44
CA GLU A 344 12.41 21.32 9.47
C GLU A 344 11.32 20.87 10.46
N GLY A 345 11.48 19.71 11.10
CA GLY A 345 10.52 19.16 12.05
C GLY A 345 9.37 18.38 11.42
N ASN A 346 9.45 18.05 10.13
CA ASN A 346 8.49 17.15 9.50
C ASN A 346 8.67 15.73 10.06
N ASN A 347 7.55 15.16 10.51
CA ASN A 347 7.55 13.82 11.09
C ASN A 347 7.27 12.75 10.01
N PRO A 348 7.85 11.56 10.16
CA PRO A 348 7.47 10.41 9.36
C PRO A 348 6.03 10.00 9.67
N ILE A 349 5.32 9.51 8.66
CA ILE A 349 3.93 9.09 8.77
C ILE A 349 3.81 7.66 8.27
N MET A 350 3.18 6.80 9.07
CA MET A 350 2.83 5.43 8.69
C MET A 350 1.34 5.20 8.92
N ALA A 351 0.67 4.54 7.97
CA ALA A 351 -0.66 4.02 8.19
C ALA A 351 -0.71 2.52 7.91
N ILE A 352 -1.44 1.80 8.76
CA ILE A 352 -1.80 0.41 8.56
C ILE A 352 -3.31 0.35 8.34
N VAL A 353 -3.73 -0.26 7.23
CA VAL A 353 -5.13 -0.48 6.89
C VAL A 353 -5.34 -1.96 6.65
N SER A 354 -6.26 -2.59 7.37
CA SER A 354 -6.53 -4.02 7.24
C SER A 354 -7.98 -4.32 7.57
N GLY A 355 -8.73 -4.85 6.60
CA GLY A 355 -10.18 -4.99 6.76
C GLY A 355 -10.79 -3.62 7.02
N ASN A 356 -11.60 -3.50 8.07
CA ASN A 356 -12.13 -2.21 8.54
C ASN A 356 -11.24 -1.54 9.60
N GLY A 357 -10.09 -2.11 9.97
CA GLY A 357 -9.15 -1.50 10.91
C GLY A 357 -8.24 -0.46 10.25
N TYR A 358 -7.99 0.65 10.94
CA TYR A 358 -7.07 1.71 10.55
C TYR A 358 -6.25 2.18 11.76
N ILE A 359 -4.92 2.23 11.58
CA ILE A 359 -3.97 2.76 12.56
C ILE A 359 -3.04 3.78 11.88
N LEU A 360 -2.91 4.97 12.44
CA LEU A 360 -2.05 6.05 11.98
C LEU A 360 -0.96 6.37 13.01
N PHE A 361 0.29 6.38 12.56
CA PHE A 361 1.45 6.87 13.29
C PHE A 361 1.92 8.16 12.62
N ASP A 362 1.82 9.30 13.31
CA ASP A 362 2.28 10.62 12.81
C ASP A 362 3.21 11.34 13.79
N SER A 363 3.75 10.59 14.76
CA SER A 363 4.56 11.07 15.90
C SER A 363 3.81 11.79 17.02
N THR A 364 2.48 11.89 16.98
CA THR A 364 1.70 12.36 18.14
C THR A 364 1.80 11.42 19.34
N TYR A 365 1.69 10.11 19.08
CA TYR A 365 1.91 9.07 20.07
C TYR A 365 3.19 8.30 19.73
N THR A 366 4.02 8.06 20.74
CA THR A 366 5.29 7.35 20.61
C THR A 366 5.31 6.11 21.50
N LEU A 367 6.21 5.18 21.18
CA LEU A 367 6.45 3.99 21.98
C LEU A 367 7.07 4.41 23.32
N LYS A 368 6.54 3.87 24.42
CA LYS A 368 7.13 3.98 25.74
C LYS A 368 7.59 2.60 26.23
N GLU A 369 8.70 2.56 26.95
CA GLU A 369 9.14 1.33 27.60
C GLU A 369 8.27 1.07 28.84
N GLU A 370 7.68 -0.12 28.91
CA GLU A 370 7.02 -0.61 30.11
C GLU A 370 7.69 -1.87 30.64
N ILE A 371 7.67 -2.05 31.96
CA ILE A 371 8.20 -3.24 32.62
C ILE A 371 7.07 -4.25 32.76
N VAL A 372 7.07 -5.27 31.90
CA VAL A 372 6.12 -6.38 31.98
C VAL A 372 6.91 -7.63 32.37
N ASN A 373 6.56 -8.22 33.53
CA ASN A 373 7.24 -9.40 34.08
C ASN A 373 8.77 -9.26 34.15
N GLY A 374 9.27 -8.08 34.57
CA GLY A 374 10.70 -7.79 34.69
C GLY A 374 11.43 -7.54 33.36
N LYS A 375 10.75 -7.57 32.22
CA LYS A 375 11.33 -7.25 30.90
C LYS A 375 10.83 -5.89 30.42
N LYS A 376 11.75 -5.08 29.90
CA LYS A 376 11.42 -3.83 29.20
C LYS A 376 10.82 -4.15 27.84
N ILE A 377 9.60 -3.70 27.62
CA ILE A 377 8.83 -3.95 26.41
C ILE A 377 8.32 -2.61 25.85
N PRO A 378 8.55 -2.30 24.56
CA PRO A 378 7.98 -1.11 23.95
C PRO A 378 6.47 -1.30 23.71
N ILE A 379 5.66 -0.35 24.21
CA ILE A 379 4.20 -0.35 24.10
C ILE A 379 3.71 0.99 23.53
N ILE A 380 2.66 0.93 22.71
CA ILE A 380 1.94 2.12 22.23
C ILE A 380 0.43 1.89 22.29
N ALA A 381 -0.29 2.72 23.07
CA ALA A 381 -1.75 2.60 23.25
C ALA A 381 -2.58 3.70 22.58
N PHE A 382 -1.93 4.73 22.01
CA PHE A 382 -2.60 5.87 21.34
C PHE A 382 -3.60 6.62 22.23
N ASN A 383 -3.28 6.76 23.51
CA ASN A 383 -3.97 7.63 24.45
C ASN A 383 -2.94 8.32 25.35
N GLU A 384 -3.34 9.36 26.07
CA GLU A 384 -2.44 10.21 26.86
C GLU A 384 -1.67 9.40 27.91
N GLU A 385 -2.35 8.41 28.52
CA GLU A 385 -1.80 7.58 29.58
C GLU A 385 -0.91 6.44 29.07
N ASN A 386 -0.91 6.19 27.76
CA ASN A 386 -0.30 5.02 27.13
C ASN A 386 -0.78 3.66 27.70
N ASP A 387 -2.06 3.58 28.05
CA ASP A 387 -2.67 2.40 28.66
C ASP A 387 -3.53 1.63 27.66
N LEU A 388 -3.14 0.38 27.36
CA LEU A 388 -3.86 -0.47 26.40
C LEU A 388 -5.29 -0.82 26.82
N SER A 389 -5.64 -0.72 28.11
CA SER A 389 -7.01 -0.97 28.61
C SER A 389 -7.96 0.19 28.35
N LYS A 390 -7.42 1.38 28.07
CA LYS A 390 -8.20 2.58 27.77
C LYS A 390 -8.52 2.69 26.29
N LYS A 391 -9.56 3.45 25.97
CA LYS A 391 -9.95 3.73 24.59
C LYS A 391 -8.85 4.56 23.91
N PRO A 392 -8.35 4.17 22.72
CA PRO A 392 -7.41 4.99 21.97
C PRO A 392 -8.10 6.21 21.35
N ASP A 393 -7.31 7.22 21.01
CA ASP A 393 -7.76 8.35 20.22
C ASP A 393 -8.21 7.87 18.82
N SER A 394 -9.49 8.14 18.53
CA SER A 394 -10.16 7.76 17.29
C SER A 394 -9.59 8.43 16.03
N LYS A 395 -8.76 9.47 16.16
CA LYS A 395 -8.02 10.01 15.02
C LYS A 395 -6.99 9.00 14.51
N TYR A 396 -6.34 8.28 15.43
CA TYR A 396 -5.21 7.40 15.14
C TYR A 396 -5.61 5.93 15.03
N VAL A 397 -6.46 5.44 15.92
CA VAL A 397 -6.90 4.04 15.92
C VAL A 397 -8.42 4.01 15.80
N LYS A 398 -8.93 3.47 14.70
CA LYS A 398 -10.38 3.41 14.46
C LYS A 398 -10.78 2.30 13.50
N ARG A 399 -12.06 1.97 13.57
CA ARG A 399 -12.78 1.32 12.49
C ARG A 399 -13.15 2.34 11.43
N ILE A 400 -12.85 2.04 10.17
CA ILE A 400 -13.31 2.75 8.97
C ILE A 400 -14.48 2.00 8.34
N ASP A 401 -15.40 2.72 7.70
CA ASP A 401 -16.62 2.10 7.16
C ASP A 401 -16.36 1.23 5.90
N GLU A 402 -15.37 1.58 5.10
CA GLU A 402 -14.95 0.78 3.95
C GLU A 402 -13.85 -0.20 4.32
N ASN A 403 -14.00 -1.47 3.95
CA ASN A 403 -12.97 -2.48 4.16
C ASN A 403 -11.91 -2.49 3.04
N PHE A 404 -10.65 -2.70 3.42
CA PHE A 404 -9.57 -3.09 2.53
C PHE A 404 -9.42 -4.64 2.53
N PRO A 405 -9.37 -5.31 1.37
CA PRO A 405 -9.36 -6.78 1.28
C PRO A 405 -7.94 -7.34 1.42
N GLY A 406 -7.39 -7.29 2.63
CA GLY A 406 -6.01 -7.69 2.95
C GLY A 406 -5.42 -6.75 4.00
N THR A 407 -4.10 -6.60 3.99
CA THR A 407 -3.35 -5.65 4.82
C THR A 407 -2.52 -4.71 3.95
N MET A 408 -2.46 -3.44 4.36
CA MET A 408 -1.71 -2.37 3.70
C MET A 408 -0.89 -1.64 4.76
N ILE A 409 0.42 -1.55 4.58
CA ILE A 409 1.34 -0.75 5.38
C ILE A 409 1.94 0.30 4.45
N SER A 410 1.59 1.57 4.70
CA SER A 410 2.03 2.71 3.92
C SER A 410 2.94 3.58 4.77
N MET A 411 4.12 3.92 4.27
CA MET A 411 5.14 4.68 4.98
C MET A 411 5.57 5.87 4.13
N GLU A 412 5.61 7.06 4.74
CA GLU A 412 6.25 8.27 4.20
C GLU A 412 7.23 8.83 5.22
N PHE A 413 8.48 9.04 4.83
CA PHE A 413 9.53 9.51 5.73
C PHE A 413 10.58 10.32 4.97
N TYR A 414 11.37 11.07 5.72
CA TYR A 414 12.39 11.94 5.17
C TYR A 414 13.78 11.31 5.36
N LEU A 415 14.60 11.42 4.33
CA LEU A 415 16.03 11.14 4.37
C LEU A 415 16.75 12.47 4.26
N ASP A 416 17.14 12.98 5.41
CA ASP A 416 17.82 14.27 5.58
C ASP A 416 19.20 14.01 6.19
N LYS A 417 20.26 14.32 5.43
CA LYS A 417 21.64 14.14 5.88
C LYS A 417 21.91 14.85 7.20
N GLU A 418 21.54 16.12 7.32
CA GLU A 418 21.86 16.94 8.51
C GLU A 418 21.16 16.36 9.76
N TYR A 419 19.91 15.90 9.59
CA TYR A 419 19.19 15.23 10.67
C TYR A 419 19.84 13.90 11.08
N ILE A 420 20.25 13.08 10.10
CA ILE A 420 20.89 11.79 10.35
C ILE A 420 22.21 12.00 11.11
N GLU A 421 23.06 12.95 10.69
CA GLU A 421 24.33 13.27 11.38
C GLU A 421 24.09 13.66 12.83
N LYS A 422 23.12 14.56 13.09
CA LYS A 422 22.74 14.96 14.45
C LYS A 422 22.28 13.78 15.30
N GLN A 423 21.51 12.85 14.75
CA GLN A 423 21.08 11.65 15.49
C GLN A 423 22.23 10.68 15.77
N MET A 424 23.26 10.65 14.92
CA MET A 424 24.46 9.84 15.13
C MET A 424 25.34 10.43 16.23
N GLU A 425 25.51 11.75 16.27
CA GLU A 425 26.28 12.46 17.30
C GLU A 425 25.70 12.29 18.71
N VAL A 426 24.36 12.29 18.85
CA VAL A 426 23.68 12.09 20.15
C VAL A 426 23.79 10.65 20.68
N ARG A 427 24.21 9.70 19.83
CA ARG A 427 24.35 8.27 20.18
C ARG A 427 25.79 7.83 20.44
N ILE A 428 26.75 8.72 20.27
CA ILE A 428 28.15 8.58 20.74
C ILE A 428 28.23 9.22 22.12
#